data_AF-A0A351QTA8-F1
#
_entry.id   AF-A0A351QTA8-F1
#
_cell.length_a   1.000
_cell.length_b   1.000
_cell.length_c   1.000
_cell.angle_alpha   90.00
_cell.angle_beta   90.00
_cell.angle_gamma   90.00
#
_symmetry.space_group_name_H-M   'P 1'
#
loop_
_entity.id
_entity.type
_entity.pdbx_description
1 polymer ?
#
loop_
_entity_poly.entity_id
_entity_poly.type
_entity_poly.pdbx_seq_one_letter_code
_entity_poly.pdbx_strand_id
1 'polypeptide(L)'
;YNEDYYILKVYSGKTSRGSALIKLREMIKSEKVVVFAGVEQDSSMLEVADEGYVVENASITVKENNSQIIGDSESDSVVKTIKKIFYSKVINY
;
A
#
# COMPACT_ATOMS: atom_id res chain seq x y z
N TYR A 1 -15.82 -5.16 -8.46
CA TYR A 1 -17.01 -4.33 -8.15
C TYR A 1 -18.19 -4.97 -8.85
N ASN A 2 -19.36 -5.10 -8.20
CA ASN A 2 -20.57 -5.53 -8.91
C ASN A 2 -21.14 -4.33 -9.66
N GLU A 3 -21.39 -4.49 -10.96
CA GLU A 3 -21.86 -3.40 -11.83
C GLU A 3 -23.22 -2.82 -11.39
N ASP A 4 -24.01 -3.58 -10.63
CA ASP A 4 -25.36 -3.20 -10.20
C ASP A 4 -25.44 -2.50 -8.83
N TYR A 5 -24.31 -2.27 -8.13
CA TYR A 5 -24.33 -1.71 -6.78
C TYR A 5 -23.46 -0.46 -6.64
N TYR A 6 -24.05 0.58 -6.06
CA TYR A 6 -23.34 1.75 -5.56
C TYR A 6 -23.09 1.61 -4.05
N ILE A 7 -21.87 1.92 -3.62
CA ILE A 7 -21.47 1.86 -2.21
C ILE A 7 -21.14 3.26 -1.72
N LEU A 8 -21.91 3.77 -0.75
CA LEU A 8 -21.55 4.97 0.01
C LEU A 8 -20.79 4.56 1.27
N LYS A 9 -19.56 5.05 1.42
CA LYS A 9 -18.74 4.84 2.62
C LYS A 9 -18.68 6.14 3.42
N VAL A 10 -19.13 6.11 4.67
CA VAL A 10 -19.12 7.27 5.57
C VAL A 10 -18.26 6.95 6.79
N TYR A 11 -17.28 7.82 7.05
CA TYR A 11 -16.37 7.72 8.20
C TYR A 11 -16.20 9.10 8.84
N SER A 12 -15.62 9.14 10.04
CA SER A 12 -15.18 10.40 10.64
C SER A 12 -14.10 11.06 9.77
N GLY A 13 -14.16 12.37 9.56
CA GLY A 13 -13.07 13.12 8.89
C GLY A 13 -11.73 13.08 9.63
N LYS A 14 -11.70 12.53 10.86
CA LYS A 14 -10.50 12.35 11.68
C LYS A 14 -9.83 10.98 11.49
N THR A 15 -10.36 10.11 10.62
CA THR A 15 -9.77 8.77 10.40
C THR A 15 -9.22 8.62 8.98
N SER A 16 -8.08 7.93 8.89
CA SER A 16 -7.46 7.48 7.65
C SER A 16 -6.82 6.10 7.86
N ARG A 17 -6.55 5.37 6.77
CA ARG A 17 -5.81 4.10 6.85
C ARG A 17 -4.40 4.32 7.43
N GLY A 18 -3.75 5.44 7.09
CA GLY A 18 -2.48 5.87 7.70
C GLY A 18 -2.55 6.03 9.22
N SER A 19 -3.59 6.72 9.73
CA SER A 19 -3.78 6.88 11.18
C SER A 19 -3.97 5.55 11.92
N ALA A 20 -4.62 4.57 11.26
CA ALA A 20 -4.75 3.22 11.80
C ALA A 20 -3.41 2.46 11.78
N LEU A 21 -2.61 2.64 10.72
CA LEU A 21 -1.30 2.02 10.56
C LEU A 21 -0.29 2.51 11.62
N ILE A 22 -0.29 3.81 11.94
CA ILE A 22 0.51 4.38 13.03
C ILE A 22 0.15 3.70 14.37
N LYS A 23 -1.14 3.63 14.70
CA LYS A 23 -1.59 2.97 15.94
C LYS A 23 -1.19 1.49 15.96
N LEU A 24 -1.34 0.79 14.84
CA LEU A 24 -0.97 -0.62 14.74
C LEU A 24 0.54 -0.81 14.95
N ARG A 25 1.38 0.04 14.33
CA ARG A 25 2.84 0.05 14.50
C ARG A 25 3.23 0.19 15.97
N GLU A 26 2.60 1.10 16.70
CA GLU A 26 2.82 1.29 18.14
C GLU A 26 2.42 0.06 18.96
N MET A 27 1.27 -0.54 18.64
CA MET A 27 0.74 -1.70 19.37
C MET A 27 1.62 -2.94 19.25
N ILE A 28 2.09 -3.24 18.03
CA ILE A 28 2.87 -4.47 17.76
C ILE A 28 4.38 -4.22 17.79
N LYS A 29 4.81 -2.97 18.00
CA LYS A 29 6.21 -2.54 17.97
C LYS A 29 6.93 -2.98 16.69
N SER A 30 6.27 -2.83 15.54
CA SER A 30 6.86 -3.21 14.27
C SER A 30 8.04 -2.31 13.92
N GLU A 31 9.18 -2.93 13.62
CA GLU A 31 10.39 -2.21 13.20
C GLU A 31 10.22 -1.54 11.84
N LYS A 32 9.47 -2.20 10.94
CA LYS A 32 9.29 -1.77 9.55
C LYS A 32 7.87 -2.03 9.05
N VAL A 33 7.36 -1.09 8.28
CA VAL A 33 6.06 -1.12 7.62
C VAL A 33 6.27 -1.00 6.11
N VAL A 34 5.76 -1.97 5.37
CA VAL A 34 5.79 -1.99 3.90
C VAL A 34 4.35 -1.97 3.38
N VAL A 35 4.05 -1.05 2.47
CA VAL A 35 2.70 -0.87 1.90
C VAL A 35 2.70 -1.19 0.41
N PHE A 36 1.70 -1.95 -0.02
CA PHE A 36 1.34 -2.12 -1.42
C PHE A 36 0.00 -1.39 -1.66
N ALA A 37 -0.01 -0.46 -2.60
CA ALA A 37 -1.12 0.46 -2.81
C ALA A 37 -1.70 0.38 -4.22
N GLY A 38 -2.99 0.66 -4.34
CA GLY A 38 -3.71 0.70 -5.62
C GLY A 38 -4.94 1.61 -5.65
N VAL A 39 -5.39 2.12 -4.49
CA VAL A 39 -6.56 3.01 -4.40
C VAL A 39 -6.24 4.27 -3.60
N GLU A 40 -7.04 5.32 -3.76
CA GLU A 40 -6.80 6.63 -3.14
C GLU A 40 -6.66 6.57 -1.61
N GLN A 41 -7.40 5.69 -0.94
CA GLN A 41 -7.32 5.55 0.52
C GLN A 41 -5.94 5.05 0.98
N ASP A 42 -5.15 4.46 0.07
CA ASP A 42 -3.81 3.95 0.37
C ASP A 42 -2.76 5.06 0.44
N SER A 43 -3.01 6.24 -0.14
CA SER A 43 -2.07 7.38 -0.08
C SER A 43 -1.67 7.72 1.35
N SER A 44 -2.65 7.76 2.27
CA SER A 44 -2.39 7.98 3.70
C SER A 44 -1.53 6.88 4.35
N MET A 45 -1.57 5.64 3.85
CA MET A 45 -0.70 4.57 4.33
C MET A 45 0.72 4.73 3.79
N LEU A 46 0.85 5.13 2.53
CA LEU A 46 2.14 5.35 1.89
C LEU A 46 2.93 6.47 2.58
N GLU A 47 2.26 7.55 2.99
CA GLU A 47 2.85 8.68 3.72
C GLU A 47 3.53 8.28 5.04
N VAL A 48 3.08 7.20 5.69
CA VAL A 48 3.55 6.76 7.02
C VAL A 48 4.34 5.45 6.98
N ALA A 49 4.45 4.83 5.80
CA ALA A 49 5.18 3.60 5.61
C ALA A 49 6.68 3.86 5.47
N ASP A 50 7.50 2.88 5.87
CA ASP A 50 8.94 2.97 5.64
C ASP A 50 9.27 2.63 4.17
N GLU A 51 8.44 1.79 3.52
CA GLU A 51 8.53 1.51 2.07
C GLU A 51 7.13 1.37 1.45
N GLY A 52 6.95 1.93 0.25
CA GLY A 52 5.69 1.91 -0.49
C GLY A 52 5.88 1.46 -1.95
N TYR A 53 4.98 0.59 -2.41
CA TYR A 53 4.90 0.10 -3.78
C TYR A 53 3.51 0.36 -4.34
N VAL A 54 3.41 0.86 -5.58
CA VAL A 54 2.12 1.20 -6.22
C VAL A 54 1.95 0.36 -7.48
N VAL A 55 0.81 -0.31 -7.64
CA VAL A 55 0.51 -1.08 -8.87
C VAL A 55 0.30 -0.14 -10.06
N GLU A 56 0.72 -0.55 -11.24
CA GLU A 56 0.71 0.29 -12.45
C GLU A 56 -0.68 0.82 -12.82
N ASN A 57 -1.71 -0.02 -12.62
CA ASN A 57 -3.11 0.27 -12.89
C ASN A 57 -3.80 1.09 -11.76
N ALA A 58 -3.04 1.59 -10.78
CA ALA A 58 -3.55 2.55 -9.81
C ALA A 58 -3.90 3.90 -10.46
N SER A 59 -4.75 4.68 -9.79
CA SER A 59 -5.10 6.03 -10.25
C SER A 59 -3.88 6.96 -10.27
N ILE A 60 -3.91 7.99 -11.13
CA ILE A 60 -2.80 8.94 -11.29
C ILE A 60 -2.42 9.58 -9.95
N THR A 61 -3.40 9.93 -9.13
CA THR A 61 -3.22 10.57 -7.82
C THR A 61 -2.44 9.69 -6.83
N VAL A 62 -2.60 8.37 -6.89
CA VAL A 62 -1.82 7.44 -6.06
C VAL A 62 -0.38 7.33 -6.58
N LYS A 63 -0.19 7.39 -7.90
CA LYS A 63 1.13 7.27 -8.55
C LYS A 63 2.01 8.51 -8.40
N GLU A 64 1.44 9.72 -8.42
CA GLU A 64 2.19 10.98 -8.36
C GLU A 64 2.99 11.18 -7.07
N ASN A 65 2.57 10.55 -5.97
CA ASN A 65 3.15 10.76 -4.65
C ASN A 65 4.20 9.70 -4.25
N ASN A 66 4.54 8.73 -5.11
CA ASN A 66 5.24 7.52 -4.67
C ASN A 66 6.37 7.05 -5.57
N SER A 67 7.41 6.51 -4.94
CA SER A 67 8.71 6.29 -5.57
C SER A 67 8.89 4.95 -6.28
N GLN A 68 7.96 3.99 -6.14
CA GLN A 68 8.13 2.65 -6.71
C GLN A 68 6.84 2.11 -7.32
N ILE A 69 6.70 2.28 -8.63
CA ILE A 69 5.64 1.64 -9.41
C ILE A 69 6.07 0.20 -9.74
N ILE A 70 5.21 -0.75 -9.41
CA ILE A 70 5.33 -2.16 -9.80
C ILE A 70 4.33 -2.46 -10.91
N GLY A 71 4.34 -3.68 -11.47
CA GLY A 71 3.37 -4.05 -12.51
C GLY A 71 1.92 -3.99 -12.03
N ASP A 72 0.99 -4.27 -12.95
CA ASP A 72 -0.43 -4.26 -12.67
C ASP A 72 -0.86 -5.28 -11.58
N SER A 73 -2.04 -5.04 -10.98
CA SER A 73 -2.59 -5.89 -9.93
C SER A 73 -2.97 -7.31 -10.38
N GLU A 74 -3.20 -7.53 -11.68
CA GLU A 74 -3.65 -8.81 -12.25
C GLU A 74 -2.48 -9.71 -12.66
N SER A 75 -1.24 -9.20 -12.67
CA SER A 75 -0.04 -9.92 -13.08
C SER A 75 0.84 -10.41 -11.93
N ASP A 76 0.26 -10.64 -10.75
CA ASP A 76 0.96 -11.07 -9.53
C ASP A 76 2.07 -10.12 -9.06
N SER A 77 1.98 -8.83 -9.42
CA SER A 77 3.07 -7.86 -9.20
C SER A 77 3.44 -7.71 -7.73
N VAL A 78 2.46 -7.78 -6.82
CA VAL A 78 2.71 -7.76 -5.36
C VAL A 78 3.54 -8.98 -4.95
N VAL A 79 3.15 -10.18 -5.37
CA VAL A 79 3.87 -11.43 -5.01
C VAL A 79 5.27 -11.44 -5.60
N LYS A 80 5.43 -11.05 -6.86
CA LYS A 80 6.74 -10.93 -7.52
C LYS A 80 7.66 -9.93 -6.79
N THR A 81 7.10 -8.83 -6.32
CA THR A 81 7.84 -7.82 -5.54
C THR A 81 8.25 -8.36 -4.17
N ILE A 82 7.34 -9.00 -3.42
CA ILE A 82 7.66 -9.65 -2.14
C ILE A 82 8.78 -10.69 -2.34
N LYS A 83 8.68 -11.52 -3.38
CA LYS A 83 9.70 -12.52 -3.73
C LYS A 83 11.06 -11.86 -3.97
N LYS A 84 11.10 -10.76 -4.75
CA LYS A 84 12.33 -10.00 -4.99
C LYS A 84 12.93 -9.43 -3.71
N ILE A 85 12.12 -8.86 -2.82
CA ILE A 85 12.56 -8.31 -1.52
C ILE A 85 13.13 -9.42 -0.62
N PHE A 86 12.50 -10.59 -0.61
CA PHE A 86 12.97 -11.73 0.18
C PHE A 86 14.35 -12.21 -0.29
N TYR A 87 14.50 -12.48 -1.59
CA TYR A 87 15.77 -12.99 -2.12
C TYR A 87 16.89 -11.94 -2.15
N SER A 88 16.58 -10.65 -2.30
CA SER A 88 17.61 -9.61 -2.21
C SER A 88 18.22 -9.55 -0.81
N LYS A 89 17.46 -9.82 0.25
CA LYS A 89 18.00 -9.90 1.61
C LYS A 89 18.85 -11.15 1.84
N VAL A 90 18.48 -12.28 1.24
CA VAL A 90 19.23 -13.55 1.38
C VAL A 90 20.63 -13.47 0.75
N ILE A 91 20.79 -12.73 -0.35
CA ILE A 91 22.09 -12.60 -1.05
C ILE A 91 23.05 -11.64 -0.33
N ASN A 92 22.56 -10.79 0.57
CA ASN A 92 23.38 -9.82 1.31
C ASN A 92 23.86 -10.32 2.69
N TYR A 93 23.67 -11.62 2.99
CA TYR A 93 24.24 -12.33 4.13
C TYR A 93 25.20 -13.40 3.64
#